data_AF-A0A355BE50-F1
#
_entry.id   AF-A0A355BE50-F1
#
_cell.length_a   1.000
_cell.length_b   1.000
_cell.length_c   1.000
_cell.angle_alpha   90.00
_cell.angle_beta   90.00
_cell.angle_gamma   90.00
#
_symmetry.space_group_name_H-M   'P 1'
#
loop_
_entity.id
_entity.type
_entity.pdbx_description
1 polymer ?
#
loop_
_entity_poly.entity_id
_entity_poly.type
_entity_poly.pdbx_seq_one_letter_code
_entity_poly.pdbx_strand_id
1 'polypeptide(L)'
;LKNALIIVIANHMKKSYLSWNKDTVEDAIIFNHLYELSNGKIDLTKSKEELSASYELIKVNKKQSNKSNFSSGSKSVIVKKSKLVKNNTNTKNKNRKA
;
A
#
# COMPACT_ATOMS: atom_id res chain seq x y z
N LEU A 1 20.84 0.37 -14.35
CA LEU A 1 20.20 1.44 -13.55
C LEU A 1 18.98 2.06 -14.22
N LYS A 2 19.09 2.55 -15.47
CA LYS A 2 17.97 3.17 -16.21
C LYS A 2 16.73 2.25 -16.31
N ASN A 3 16.92 0.98 -16.68
CA ASN A 3 15.81 0.02 -16.82
C ASN A 3 15.07 -0.22 -15.49
N ALA A 4 15.82 -0.45 -14.41
CA ALA A 4 15.23 -0.60 -13.07
C ALA A 4 14.38 0.61 -12.66
N LEU A 5 14.83 1.83 -12.98
CA LEU A 5 14.06 3.05 -12.69
C LEU A 5 12.78 3.14 -13.52
N ILE A 6 12.84 2.77 -14.80
CA ILE A 6 11.68 2.72 -15.69
C ILE A 6 10.62 1.74 -15.14
N ILE A 7 11.05 0.57 -14.66
CA ILE A 7 10.15 -0.42 -14.04
C ILE A 7 9.52 0.10 -12.75
N VAL A 8 10.28 0.83 -11.92
CA VAL A 8 9.72 1.49 -10.73
C VAL A 8 8.64 2.50 -11.10
N ILE A 9 8.85 3.28 -12.17
CA ILE A 9 7.85 4.24 -12.69
C ILE A 9 6.60 3.50 -13.18
N ALA A 10 6.76 2.44 -13.98
CA ALA A 10 5.64 1.65 -14.49
C ALA A 10 4.85 0.98 -13.35
N ASN A 11 5.53 0.43 -12.34
CA ASN A 11 4.90 -0.09 -11.12
C ASN A 11 4.13 0.99 -10.36
N HIS A 12 4.67 2.22 -10.31
CA HIS A 12 3.98 3.35 -9.69
C HIS A 12 2.71 3.72 -10.45
N MET A 13 2.75 3.74 -11.79
CA MET A 13 1.56 3.97 -12.62
C MET A 13 0.49 2.91 -12.36
N LYS A 14 0.85 1.62 -12.36
CA LYS A 14 -0.07 0.52 -12.05
C LYS A 14 -0.70 0.69 -10.66
N LYS A 15 0.09 1.09 -9.66
CA LYS A 15 -0.42 1.42 -8.32
C LYS A 15 -1.43 2.57 -8.34
N SER A 16 -1.16 3.64 -9.10
CA SER A 16 -2.06 4.79 -9.20
C SER A 16 -3.40 4.41 -9.83
N TYR A 17 -3.42 3.58 -10.87
CA TYR A 17 -4.67 3.05 -11.45
C TYR A 17 -5.50 2.28 -10.41
N LEU A 18 -4.87 1.35 -9.71
CA LEU A 18 -5.51 0.54 -8.67
C LEU A 18 -6.02 1.40 -7.49
N SER A 19 -5.31 2.49 -7.17
CA SER A 19 -5.68 3.37 -6.06
C SER A 19 -6.81 4.34 -6.42
N TRP A 20 -6.84 4.86 -7.65
CA TRP A 20 -7.83 5.85 -8.09
C TRP A 20 -9.15 5.19 -8.51
N ASN A 21 -9.09 4.11 -9.29
CA ASN A 21 -10.29 3.51 -9.88
C ASN A 21 -10.70 2.18 -9.24
N LYS A 22 -9.83 1.56 -8.42
CA LYS A 22 -9.99 0.16 -7.93
C LYS A 22 -10.20 -0.87 -9.03
N ASP A 23 -9.97 -0.49 -10.28
CA ASP A 23 -10.12 -1.38 -11.42
C ASP A 23 -8.78 -2.01 -11.76
N THR A 24 -8.82 -3.24 -12.26
CA THR A 24 -7.64 -3.92 -12.76
C THR A 24 -7.16 -3.24 -14.03
N VAL A 25 -5.84 -3.12 -14.18
CA VAL A 25 -5.22 -2.62 -15.41
C VAL A 25 -4.20 -3.64 -15.88
N GLU A 26 -4.20 -3.93 -17.17
CA GLU A 26 -3.22 -4.80 -17.82
C GLU A 26 -1.89 -4.07 -18.01
N ASP A 27 -0.80 -4.83 -17.97
CA ASP A 27 0.55 -4.28 -18.08
C ASP A 27 0.78 -3.62 -19.46
N ALA A 28 0.18 -4.17 -20.52
CA ALA A 28 0.25 -3.61 -21.87
C ALA A 28 -0.30 -2.18 -21.95
N ILE A 29 -1.38 -1.88 -21.22
CA ILE A 29 -1.97 -0.53 -21.17
C ILE A 29 -1.02 0.43 -20.45
N ILE A 30 -0.41 0.00 -19.35
CA ILE A 30 0.60 0.79 -18.63
C ILE A 30 1.80 1.09 -19.53
N PHE A 31 2.28 0.10 -20.29
CA PHE A 31 3.39 0.28 -21.21
C PHE A 31 3.06 1.23 -22.36
N ASN A 32 1.85 1.14 -22.91
CA ASN A 32 1.40 2.04 -23.97
C ASN A 32 1.30 3.50 -23.47
N HIS A 33 0.73 3.72 -22.28
CA HIS A 33 0.68 5.06 -21.69
C HIS A 33 2.06 5.62 -21.37
N LEU A 34 2.99 4.77 -20.91
CA LEU A 34 4.36 5.21 -20.64
C LEU A 34 5.08 5.61 -21.94
N TYR A 35 4.85 4.88 -23.03
CA TYR A 35 5.36 5.22 -24.35
C TYR A 35 4.79 6.57 -24.82
N GLU A 36 3.48 6.76 -24.74
CA GLU A 36 2.81 7.99 -25.15
C GLU A 36 3.27 9.21 -24.34
N LEU A 37 3.26 9.11 -23.01
CA LEU A 37 3.64 10.20 -22.09
C LEU A 37 5.13 10.54 -22.16
N SER A 38 5.97 9.60 -22.55
CA SER A 38 7.41 9.83 -22.74
C SER A 38 7.75 10.35 -24.14
N ASN A 39 6.76 10.64 -24.99
CA ASN A 39 6.94 10.97 -26.40
C ASN A 39 7.77 9.91 -27.15
N GLY A 40 7.47 8.64 -26.88
CA GLY A 40 8.09 7.48 -27.52
C GLY A 40 9.50 7.13 -27.01
N LYS A 41 9.99 7.79 -25.96
CA LYS A 41 11.35 7.56 -25.43
C LYS A 41 11.45 6.30 -24.57
N ILE A 42 10.35 5.87 -23.96
CA ILE A 42 10.31 4.72 -23.05
C ILE A 42 9.38 3.67 -23.63
N ASP A 43 9.96 2.68 -24.32
CA ASP A 43 9.24 1.53 -24.89
C ASP A 43 9.53 0.28 -24.05
N LEU A 44 8.51 -0.16 -23.29
CA LEU A 44 8.54 -1.40 -22.51
C LEU A 44 7.80 -2.55 -23.20
N THR A 45 7.14 -2.32 -24.34
CA THR A 45 6.33 -3.32 -25.03
C THR A 45 7.16 -4.48 -25.58
N LYS A 46 8.44 -4.21 -25.88
CA LYS A 46 9.41 -5.19 -26.35
C LYS A 46 10.16 -5.88 -25.22
N SER A 47 9.96 -5.42 -23.98
CA SER A 47 10.64 -5.98 -22.82
C SER A 47 9.91 -7.23 -22.31
N LYS A 48 10.67 -8.22 -21.83
CA LYS A 48 10.13 -9.44 -21.20
C LYS A 48 9.77 -9.26 -19.72
N GLU A 49 9.84 -8.03 -19.21
CA GLU A 49 9.68 -7.76 -17.78
C GLU A 49 8.20 -7.53 -17.45
N GLU A 50 7.71 -8.25 -16.44
CA GLU A 50 6.34 -8.12 -15.93
C GLU A 50 6.29 -7.13 -14.77
N LEU A 51 5.18 -6.40 -14.64
CA LEU A 51 4.97 -5.52 -13.50
C LEU A 51 4.58 -6.33 -12.26
N SER A 52 4.83 -5.76 -11.08
CA SER A 52 4.42 -6.39 -9.83
C SER A 52 2.92 -6.67 -9.81
N ALA A 53 2.55 -7.78 -9.19
CA ALA A 53 1.16 -8.21 -9.11
C ALA A 53 0.32 -7.18 -8.35
N SER A 54 -0.91 -6.93 -8.83
CA SER A 54 -1.81 -5.92 -8.27
C SER A 54 -2.05 -6.08 -6.76
N TYR A 55 -2.03 -7.31 -6.25
CA TYR A 55 -2.22 -7.60 -4.82
C TYR A 55 -1.07 -7.07 -3.95
N GLU A 56 0.17 -7.10 -4.45
CA GLU A 56 1.35 -6.62 -3.73
C GLU A 56 1.33 -5.10 -3.64
N LEU A 57 0.97 -4.43 -4.74
CA LEU A 57 0.91 -2.97 -4.84
C LEU A 57 -0.11 -2.34 -3.88
N ILE A 58 -1.23 -3.01 -3.63
CA ILE A 58 -2.31 -2.51 -2.76
C ILE A 58 -2.02 -2.81 -1.27
N LYS A 59 -1.45 -3.97 -0.93
CA LYS A 59 -1.23 -4.40 0.47
C LYS A 59 -0.30 -3.48 1.26
N VAL A 60 0.68 -2.88 0.58
CA VAL A 60 1.73 -2.06 1.22
C VAL A 60 1.15 -0.82 1.94
N ASN A 61 0.00 -0.29 1.51
CA ASN A 61 -0.61 0.90 2.13
C ASN A 61 -1.29 0.63 3.50
N LYS A 62 -1.57 -0.64 3.88
CA LYS A 62 -2.30 -0.93 5.14
C LYS A 62 -1.43 -0.95 6.41
N LYS A 63 -0.10 -1.01 6.29
CA LYS A 63 0.78 -1.22 7.45
C LYS A 63 1.39 0.04 8.06
N GLN A 64 1.23 1.21 7.44
CA GLN A 64 1.83 2.46 7.90
C GLN A 64 0.84 3.37 8.64
N SER A 65 -0.11 2.82 9.42
CA SER A 65 -0.68 3.64 10.48
C SER A 65 0.37 3.69 11.59
N ASN A 66 1.13 4.79 11.66
CA ASN A 66 1.89 5.17 12.85
C ASN A 66 0.91 5.35 14.01
N LYS A 67 0.43 4.25 14.59
CA LYS A 67 -0.12 4.27 15.93
C LYS A 67 1.08 4.31 16.86
N SER A 68 1.67 5.49 16.95
CA SER A 68 2.54 5.88 18.04
C SER A 68 1.73 5.72 19.32
N ASN A 69 1.75 4.53 19.92
CA ASN A 69 1.36 4.33 21.30
C ASN A 69 2.45 4.95 22.19
N PHE A 70 2.62 6.28 22.12
CA PHE A 70 3.22 7.05 23.19
C PHE A 70 2.16 7.18 24.28
N SER A 71 2.00 6.11 25.06
CA SER A 71 1.37 6.20 26.37
C SER A 71 2.42 6.76 27.34
N SER A 72 2.53 8.08 27.37
CA SER A 72 3.13 8.81 28.48
C SER A 72 2.24 8.71 29.72
N GLY A 73 2.85 8.38 30.87
CA GLY A 73 2.24 8.42 32.21
C GLY A 73 1.88 7.02 32.74
N SER A 74 2.23 6.58 33.94
CA SER A 74 2.78 7.24 35.11
C SER A 74 3.40 6.17 36.03
N LYS A 75 4.44 6.52 36.79
CA LYS A 75 4.98 5.73 37.90
C LYS A 75 3.86 5.26 38.84
N SER A 76 3.80 3.96 39.14
CA SER A 76 3.32 3.49 40.43
C SER A 76 4.01 2.17 40.80
N VAL A 77 4.56 2.20 42.00
CA VAL A 77 5.25 1.14 42.73
C VAL A 77 4.17 0.26 43.43
N ILE A 78 4.47 -1.01 43.73
CA ILE A 78 3.82 -1.94 44.69
C ILE A 78 2.66 -2.88 44.21
N VAL A 79 2.98 -4.20 44.27
CA VAL A 79 2.19 -5.36 44.78
C VAL A 79 1.33 -6.29 43.88
N LYS A 80 1.79 -7.56 43.87
CA LYS A 80 1.11 -8.88 43.86
C LYS A 80 -0.09 -9.18 42.92
N LYS A 81 0.10 -10.27 42.17
CA LYS A 81 -0.79 -11.44 42.01
C LYS A 81 -2.19 -11.19 41.40
N SER A 82 -2.40 -11.65 40.18
CA SER A 82 -3.41 -12.68 39.79
C SER A 82 -4.06 -12.46 38.42
N LYS A 83 -4.23 -13.60 37.72
CA LYS A 83 -5.23 -13.94 36.70
C LYS A 83 -5.23 -13.16 35.37
N LEU A 84 -4.66 -13.85 34.38
CA LEU A 84 -4.94 -13.72 32.95
C LEU A 84 -6.41 -14.08 32.67
N VAL A 85 -7.24 -13.08 32.33
CA VAL A 85 -8.43 -13.25 31.48
C VAL A 85 -8.53 -11.99 30.61
N LYS A 86 -8.21 -12.10 29.33
CA LYS A 86 -8.44 -11.03 28.34
C LYS A 86 -9.55 -11.48 27.39
N ASN A 87 -10.77 -11.11 27.72
CA ASN A 87 -11.91 -11.20 26.80
C ASN A 87 -11.81 -10.02 25.82
N ASN A 88 -11.69 -10.32 24.53
CA ASN A 88 -11.64 -9.32 23.46
C ASN A 88 -13.06 -9.13 22.91
N THR A 89 -13.80 -8.13 23.39
CA THR A 89 -15.10 -7.74 22.83
C THR A 89 -14.91 -6.77 21.66
N ASN A 90 -15.28 -7.23 20.46
CA ASN A 90 -15.42 -6.43 19.25
C ASN A 90 -16.45 -5.31 19.44
N THR A 91 -16.03 -4.04 19.36
CA THR A 91 -16.95 -2.91 19.19
C THR A 91 -16.85 -2.35 17.77
N LYS A 92 -17.95 -2.59 17.03
CA LYS A 92 -18.28 -2.01 15.72
C LYS A 92 -18.30 -0.49 15.83
N ASN A 93 -17.47 0.21 15.05
CA ASN A 93 -17.56 1.66 14.94
C ASN A 93 -18.47 2.02 13.76
N LYS A 94 -19.71 2.39 14.07
CA LYS A 94 -20.67 3.07 13.18
C LYS A 94 -20.43 4.59 13.27
N ASN A 95 -20.79 5.28 12.19
CA ASN A 95 -20.95 6.74 12.02
C ASN A 95 -19.71 7.42 11.41
N ARG A 96 -19.87 8.29 10.40
CA ARG A 96 -20.58 9.58 10.51
C ARG A 96 -21.22 10.04 9.20
N LYS A 97 -22.51 10.37 9.27
CA LYS A 97 -23.13 11.50 8.54
C LYS A 97 -23.14 12.69 9.52
N ALA A 98 -22.72 13.85 9.05
CA ALA A 98 -23.20 15.18 9.42
C ALA A 98 -22.83 16.08 8.24
#